data_AF-A0A2I0H2T8-F1
#
_entry.id   AF-A0A2I0H2T8-F1
#
_cell.length_a   1.000
_cell.length_b   1.000
_cell.length_c   1.000
_cell.angle_alpha   90.00
_cell.angle_beta   90.00
_cell.angle_gamma   90.00
#
_symmetry.space_group_name_H-M   'P 1'
#
loop_
_entity.id
_entity.type
_entity.pdbx_description
1 polymer ?
#
loop_
_entity_poly.entity_id
_entity_poly.type
_entity_poly.pdbx_seq_one_letter_code
_entity_poly.pdbx_strand_id
1 'polypeptide(L)' 'MENWAKDFPLSYLDVVQQSDLSTISFASLMFRYPWDVVLGTLSTENIAVAGDAMHPTTPELGQGGCMALEDA' A
#
# COMPACT_ATOMS: atom_id res chain seq x y z
N MET A 1 13.40 21.77 11.72
CA MET A 1 12.45 20.90 11.00
C MET A 1 11.31 21.80 10.58
N GLU A 2 11.06 21.93 9.28
CA GLU A 2 10.14 22.92 8.73
C GLU A 2 8.69 22.41 8.87
N ASN A 3 7.77 23.24 9.38
CA ASN A 3 6.38 22.84 9.62
C ASN A 3 5.57 23.01 8.33
N TRP A 4 5.49 21.95 7.53
CA TRP A 4 4.84 21.95 6.21
C TRP A 4 3.30 21.98 6.29
N ALA A 5 2.71 21.69 7.45
CA ALA A 5 1.26 21.65 7.64
C ALA A 5 0.68 22.93 8.26
N LYS A 6 1.50 23.97 8.48
CA LYS A 6 1.11 25.18 9.23
C LYS A 6 -0.10 25.95 8.68
N ASP A 7 -0.36 25.83 7.37
CA ASP A 7 -1.43 26.54 6.66
C ASP A 7 -2.65 25.64 6.36
N PHE A 8 -2.69 24.42 6.92
CA PHE A 8 -3.81 23.49 6.73
C PHE A 8 -5.01 23.93 7.58
N PRO A 9 -6.26 23.63 7.16
CA PRO A 9 -7.42 23.96 7.97
C PRO A 9 -7.36 23.29 9.35
N LEU A 10 -7.81 24.00 10.39
CA LEU A 10 -7.73 23.56 11.78
C LEU A 10 -8.30 22.16 12.01
N SER A 11 -9.38 21.82 11.30
CA SER A 11 -10.01 20.50 11.39
C SER A 11 -9.07 19.34 11.03
N TYR A 12 -8.13 19.53 10.10
CA TYR A 12 -7.14 18.51 9.76
C TYR A 12 -6.07 18.39 10.84
N LEU A 13 -5.62 19.53 11.37
CA LEU A 13 -4.64 19.56 12.47
C LEU A 13 -5.21 18.90 13.72
N ASP A 14 -6.47 19.16 14.05
CA ASP A 14 -7.17 18.59 15.19
C ASP A 14 -7.26 17.05 15.10
N VAL A 15 -7.57 16.50 13.92
CA VAL A 15 -7.64 15.04 13.70
C VAL A 15 -6.27 14.39 13.87
N VAL A 16 -5.21 14.97 13.29
CA VAL A 16 -3.84 14.45 13.41
C VAL A 16 -3.36 14.51 14.86
N GLN A 17 -3.64 15.60 15.57
CA GLN A 17 -3.24 15.78 16.98
C GLN A 17 -3.97 14.82 17.95
N GLN A 18 -5.17 14.35 17.59
CA GLN A 18 -5.95 13.39 18.37
C GLN A 18 -5.61 11.93 18.05
N SER A 19 -4.70 11.67 17.10
CA SER A 19 -4.33 10.31 16.71
C SER A 19 -3.40 9.66 17.75
N ASP A 20 -3.60 8.36 18.01
CA ASP A 20 -2.72 7.61 18.91
C ASP A 20 -1.35 7.39 18.28
N LEU A 21 -0.32 7.99 18.87
CA LEU A 21 1.06 7.92 18.39
C LEU A 21 1.60 6.47 18.33
N SER A 22 1.06 5.57 19.15
CA SER A 22 1.46 4.16 19.15
C SER A 22 0.96 3.38 17.93
N THR A 23 -0.03 3.93 17.21
CA THR A 23 -0.62 3.32 16.02
C THR A 23 -0.07 3.87 14.70
N ILE A 24 0.81 4.87 14.76
CA ILE A 24 1.39 5.48 13.56
C ILE A 24 2.38 4.50 12.92
N SER A 25 2.09 4.11 11.68
CA SER A 25 2.96 3.27 10.87
C SER A 25 3.49 4.05 9.68
N PHE A 26 4.80 3.94 9.43
CA PHE A 26 5.43 4.40 8.20
C PHE A 26 5.84 3.18 7.37
N ALA A 27 5.29 3.06 6.17
CA ALA A 27 5.66 2.01 5.23
C ALA A 27 6.34 2.65 4.01
N SER A 28 7.40 2.01 3.52
CA SER A 28 7.99 2.42 2.24
C SER A 28 7.01 2.10 1.12
N LEU A 29 6.75 3.06 0.23
CA LEU A 29 5.99 2.80 -0.98
C LEU A 29 6.90 2.03 -1.94
N MET A 30 6.52 0.78 -2.21
CA MET A 30 7.27 -0.11 -3.08
C MET A 30 6.51 -0.23 -4.39
N PHE A 31 7.21 -0.08 -5.51
CA PHE A 31 6.63 -0.21 -6.83
C PHE A 31 7.20 -1.45 -7.52
N ARG A 32 6.32 -2.37 -7.94
CA ARG A 32 6.66 -3.47 -8.84
C ARG A 32 6.21 -3.10 -10.24
N TYR A 33 7.07 -3.31 -11.24
CA TYR A 33 6.71 -2.97 -12.61
C TYR A 33 5.57 -3.88 -13.10
N PRO A 34 4.52 -3.34 -13.74
CA PRO A 34 3.44 -4.16 -14.29
C PRO A 34 3.94 -5.23 -15.27
N TRP A 35 5.03 -4.95 -15.99
CA TRP A 35 5.64 -5.90 -16.92
C TRP A 35 6.22 -7.14 -16.22
N ASP A 36 6.71 -7.01 -14.99
CA ASP A 36 7.22 -8.15 -14.21
C ASP A 36 6.10 -9.10 -13.80
N VAL A 37 4.87 -8.58 -13.66
CA VAL A 37 3.67 -9.37 -13.37
C VAL A 37 3.11 -9.99 -14.65
N VAL A 38 3.03 -9.21 -15.74
CA VAL A 38 2.44 -9.67 -17.02
C VAL A 38 3.34 -10.64 -17.78
N LEU A 39 4.66 -10.41 -17.76
CA LEU A 39 5.65 -11.16 -18.55
C LEU A 39 6.54 -12.08 -17.69
N GLY A 40 6.49 -11.94 -16.37
CA GLY A 40 7.28 -12.76 -15.45
C GLY A 40 6.65 -14.13 -15.16
N THR A 41 7.46 -15.00 -14.56
CA THR A 41 7.01 -16.33 -14.11
C THR A 41 6.37 -16.22 -12.74
N LEU A 42 5.05 -16.40 -12.66
CA LEU A 42 4.26 -16.36 -11.42
C LEU A 42 3.82 -17.75 -10.94
N SER A 43 4.09 -18.78 -11.73
CA SER A 43 3.83 -20.18 -11.39
C SER A 43 4.92 -21.09 -11.93
N THR A 44 5.13 -22.22 -11.27
CA THR A 44 6.06 -23.26 -11.71
C THR A 44 5.47 -24.60 -11.29
N GLU A 45 5.29 -25.50 -12.27
CA GLU A 45 4.64 -26.80 -12.08
C GLU A 45 3.27 -26.67 -11.40
N ASN A 46 3.14 -27.14 -10.15
CA ASN A 46 1.92 -27.16 -9.37
C ASN A 46 1.87 -26.05 -8.29
N ILE A 47 2.75 -25.06 -8.40
CA ILE A 47 2.88 -23.97 -7.43
C ILE A 47 2.62 -22.64 -8.13
N ALA A 48 1.74 -21.82 -7.58
CA ALA A 48 1.45 -20.46 -8.02
C ALA A 48 1.47 -19.48 -6.83
N VAL A 49 1.75 -18.21 -7.10
CA VAL A 49 1.63 -17.13 -6.11
C VAL A 49 0.43 -16.23 -6.45
N ALA A 50 -0.18 -15.64 -5.43
CA ALA A 50 -1.34 -14.75 -5.53
C ALA A 50 -1.18 -13.57 -4.54
N GLY A 51 -2.03 -12.55 -4.68
CA GLY A 51 -2.05 -11.36 -3.83
C GLY A 51 -0.73 -10.60 -3.83
N ASP A 52 -0.31 -10.10 -2.66
CA ASP A 52 0.91 -9.28 -2.54
C ASP A 52 2.21 -10.02 -2.95
N ALA A 53 2.21 -11.35 -2.94
CA ALA A 53 3.33 -12.12 -3.47
C ALA A 53 3.44 -11.99 -5.00
N MET A 54 2.30 -11.94 -5.69
CA MET A 54 2.17 -11.79 -7.14
C MET A 54 2.25 -10.32 -7.57
N HIS A 55 1.40 -9.45 -7.03
CA HIS A 55 1.21 -8.05 -7.46
C HIS A 55 1.05 -7.06 -6.29
N PRO A 56 2.08 -6.80 -5.47
CA PRO A 56 1.99 -5.92 -4.32
C PRO A 56 1.48 -4.55 -4.76
N THR A 57 0.38 -4.14 -4.14
CA THR A 57 -0.22 -2.83 -4.41
C THR A 57 0.16 -1.86 -3.32
N THR A 58 0.34 -0.61 -3.71
CA THR A 58 0.62 0.44 -2.75
C THR A 58 -0.64 0.71 -1.91
N PRO A 59 -0.54 0.82 -0.56
CA PRO A 59 -1.72 0.89 0.31
C PRO A 59 -2.70 2.02 0.00
N GLU A 60 -2.24 3.14 -0.58
CA GLU A 60 -3.09 4.28 -0.95
C GLU A 60 -4.10 3.97 -2.06
N LEU A 61 -3.86 2.95 -2.88
CA LEU A 61 -4.83 2.51 -3.89
C LEU A 61 -6.01 1.77 -3.24
N GLY A 62 -5.79 1.14 -2.08
CA GLY A 62 -6.83 0.42 -1.34
C GLY A 62 -7.44 -0.78 -2.07
N GLN A 63 -6.88 -1.21 -3.19
CA GLN A 63 -7.42 -2.31 -4.02
C GLN A 63 -6.73 -3.65 -3.80
N GLY A 64 -5.55 -3.69 -3.17
CA GLY A 64 -4.77 -4.93 -3.00
C GLY A 64 -5.55 -6.08 -2.37
N GLY A 65 -6.40 -5.77 -1.37
CA GLY A 65 -7.25 -6.77 -0.74
C GLY A 65 -8.28 -7.39 -1.70
N CYS A 66 -8.95 -6.58 -2.51
CA CYS A 66 -9.89 -7.08 -3.52
C CYS A 66 -9.17 -7.87 -4.60
N MET A 67 -8.03 -7.38 -5.08
CA MET A 67 -7.25 -8.06 -6.11
C MET A 67 -6.76 -9.43 -5.64
N ALA A 68 -6.29 -9.54 -4.39
CA ALA A 68 -5.89 -10.81 -3.81
C ALA A 68 -7.07 -11.80 -3.68
N LEU A 69 -8.30 -11.30 -3.50
CA LEU A 69 -9.51 -12.14 -3.50
C LEU A 69 -9.92 -12.57 -4.91
N GLU A 70 -9.67 -11.72 -5.92
CA GLU A 70 -9.91 -12.06 -7.34
C GLU A 70 -8.92 -13.10 -7.88
N ASP A 71 -7.73 -13.20 -7.28
CA ASP A 71 -6.74 -14.22 -7.62
C ASP A 71 -7.08 -15.64 -7.12
N ALA A 72 -7.94 -15.76 -6.09
CA ALA A 72 -8.22 -17.00 -5.36
C ALA A 72 -9.31 -17.87 -6.01
#